data_AF-R6IC06-F1
#
_entry.id   AF-R6IC06-F1
#
_cell.length_a   1.000
_cell.length_b   1.000
_cell.length_c   1.000
_cell.angle_alpha   90.00
_cell.angle_beta   90.00
_cell.angle_gamma   90.00
#
_symmetry.space_group_name_H-M   'P 1'
#
loop_
_entity.id
_entity.type
_entity.pdbx_description
1 polymer ?
#
loop_
_entity_poly.entity_id
_entity_poly.type
_entity_poly.pdbx_seq_one_letter_code
_entity_poly.pdbx_strand_id
1 'polypeptide(L)'
;MRECFLCGRNGSSDPLDRHHIFGGGLRKKSEKYGLVVDLCHHECHQFGPRAAHQCAETRDELHRYGQKKAMREQGWSVDEFVRQFGKNYLDEDELRELEEETGAEPEQYGAFFILDAAALPY
;
A
#
# COMPACT_ATOMS: atom_id res chain seq x y z
N MET A 1 8.24 -15.71 15.24
CA MET A 1 6.84 -16.06 15.56
C MET A 1 5.97 -15.25 14.61
N ARG A 2 4.90 -15.82 14.02
CA ARG A 2 3.96 -15.03 13.21
C ARG A 2 2.97 -14.35 14.15
N GLU A 3 2.55 -13.14 13.81
CA GLU A 3 1.58 -12.35 14.58
C GLU A 3 0.60 -11.66 13.65
N CYS A 4 -0.61 -11.41 14.14
CA CYS A 4 -1.63 -10.68 13.40
C CYS A 4 -1.17 -9.24 13.20
N PHE A 5 -1.08 -8.79 11.96
CA PHE A 5 -0.65 -7.45 11.59
C PHE A 5 -1.53 -6.35 12.19
N LEU A 6 -2.84 -6.62 12.37
CA LEU A 6 -3.78 -5.62 12.89
C LEU A 6 -3.87 -5.59 14.43
N CYS A 7 -3.65 -6.71 15.12
CA CYS A 7 -3.90 -6.79 16.57
C CYS A 7 -2.76 -7.37 17.41
N GLY A 8 -1.64 -7.78 16.79
CA GLY A 8 -0.46 -8.32 17.46
C GLY A 8 -0.63 -9.69 18.10
N ARG A 9 -1.81 -10.33 18.00
CA ARG A 9 -2.02 -11.67 18.57
C ARG A 9 -1.26 -12.73 17.78
N ASN A 10 -0.72 -13.72 18.47
CA ASN A 10 0.10 -14.79 17.89
C ASN A 10 -0.68 -15.92 17.21
N GLY A 11 -2.01 -15.83 17.16
CA GLY A 11 -2.88 -16.82 16.54
C GLY A 11 -3.19 -18.06 17.38
N SER A 12 -2.86 -18.09 18.67
CA SER A 12 -3.11 -19.26 19.53
C SER A 12 -4.61 -19.57 19.71
N SER A 13 -5.44 -18.54 19.89
CA SER A 13 -6.90 -18.67 20.04
C SER A 13 -7.71 -18.38 18.77
N ASP A 14 -7.10 -17.74 17.78
CA ASP A 14 -7.70 -17.39 16.49
C ASP A 14 -6.61 -17.53 15.41
N PRO A 15 -6.54 -18.65 14.67
CA PRO A 15 -5.45 -18.97 13.76
C PRO A 15 -5.14 -17.87 12.76
N LEU A 16 -3.86 -17.75 12.39
CA LEU A 16 -3.43 -16.74 11.42
C LEU A 16 -3.61 -17.23 9.98
N ASP A 17 -4.36 -16.47 9.20
CA ASP A 17 -4.45 -16.60 7.76
C ASP A 17 -3.50 -15.65 7.06
N ARG A 18 -2.99 -16.09 5.91
CA ARG A 18 -2.33 -15.18 4.97
C ARG A 18 -3.38 -14.36 4.23
N HIS A 19 -3.38 -13.06 4.47
CA HIS A 19 -4.18 -12.09 3.76
C HIS A 19 -3.37 -11.41 2.65
N HIS A 20 -3.94 -11.33 1.45
CA HIS A 20 -3.34 -10.60 0.34
C HIS A 20 -3.87 -9.18 0.37
N ILE A 21 -2.99 -8.19 0.58
CA ILE A 21 -3.38 -6.78 0.62
C ILE A 21 -4.13 -6.41 -0.67
N PHE A 22 -3.62 -6.85 -1.82
CA PHE A 22 -4.30 -6.73 -3.11
C PHE A 22 -4.86 -8.09 -3.54
N GLY A 23 -6.16 -8.27 -3.35
CA GLY A 23 -6.88 -9.52 -3.61
C GLY A 23 -7.22 -9.78 -5.08
N GLY A 24 -8.17 -10.71 -5.30
CA GLY A 24 -8.70 -10.99 -6.64
C GLY A 24 -7.64 -11.47 -7.64
N GLY A 25 -7.59 -10.84 -8.82
CA GLY A 25 -6.59 -11.11 -9.86
C GLY A 25 -5.17 -10.65 -9.50
N LEU A 26 -5.01 -9.84 -8.46
CA LEU A 26 -3.73 -9.29 -8.03
C LEU A 26 -3.01 -10.16 -6.98
N ARG A 27 -3.62 -11.26 -6.52
CA ARG A 27 -3.01 -12.16 -5.51
C ARG A 27 -1.59 -12.60 -5.86
N LYS A 28 -1.37 -12.99 -7.13
CA LYS A 28 -0.03 -13.40 -7.60
C LYS A 28 1.00 -12.25 -7.51
N LYS A 29 0.58 -11.00 -7.76
CA LYS A 29 1.44 -9.83 -7.59
C LYS A 29 1.68 -9.54 -6.11
N SER A 30 0.65 -9.64 -5.26
CA SER A 30 0.80 -9.53 -3.81
C SER A 30 1.83 -10.51 -3.27
N GLU A 31 1.80 -11.77 -3.69
CA GLU A 31 2.83 -12.75 -3.30
C GLU A 31 4.21 -12.38 -3.84
N LYS A 32 4.31 -12.02 -5.13
CA LYS A 32 5.58 -11.65 -5.78
C LYS A 32 6.30 -10.49 -5.08
N TYR A 33 5.56 -9.48 -4.66
CA TYR A 33 6.11 -8.25 -4.06
C TYR A 33 6.02 -8.24 -2.53
N GLY A 34 5.69 -9.37 -1.89
CA GLY A 34 5.60 -9.45 -0.42
C GLY A 34 4.49 -8.58 0.19
N LEU A 35 3.44 -8.27 -0.57
CA LEU A 35 2.27 -7.49 -0.15
C LEU A 35 1.19 -8.41 0.41
N VAL A 36 1.61 -9.22 1.37
CA VAL A 36 0.79 -10.15 2.15
C VAL A 36 1.06 -9.91 3.62
N VAL A 37 0.01 -10.04 4.45
CA VAL A 37 0.10 -9.91 5.90
C VAL A 37 -0.60 -11.09 6.56
N ASP A 38 -0.26 -11.36 7.81
CA ASP A 38 -0.93 -12.39 8.60
C ASP A 38 -2.03 -11.75 9.42
N LEU A 39 -3.24 -12.31 9.37
CA LEU A 39 -4.39 -11.82 10.13
C LEU A 39 -5.06 -12.95 10.89
N CYS A 40 -5.54 -12.67 12.10
CA CYS A 40 -6.45 -13.57 12.82
C CYS A 40 -7.67 -13.90 11.94
N HIS A 41 -7.95 -15.18 11.74
CA HIS A 41 -8.97 -15.69 10.83
C HIS A 41 -10.36 -15.08 11.12
N HIS A 42 -10.80 -15.14 12.37
CA HIS A 42 -12.13 -14.66 12.74
C HIS A 42 -12.17 -13.14 12.91
N GLU A 43 -11.36 -12.60 13.83
CA GLU A 43 -11.48 -11.22 14.28
C GLU A 43 -10.97 -10.18 13.26
N CYS A 44 -9.88 -10.48 12.55
CA CYS A 44 -9.17 -9.48 11.74
C CYS A 44 -9.24 -9.76 10.23
N HIS A 45 -9.47 -11.01 9.82
CA HIS A 45 -9.49 -11.39 8.41
C HIS A 45 -10.91 -11.37 7.84
N GLN A 46 -11.82 -12.20 8.40
CA GLN A 46 -13.05 -12.56 7.69
C GLN A 46 -14.36 -12.05 8.31
N PHE A 47 -14.52 -12.06 9.64
CA PHE A 47 -15.85 -11.94 10.27
C PHE A 47 -16.01 -10.79 11.26
N GLY A 48 -14.94 -10.37 11.94
CA GLY A 48 -15.00 -9.28 12.91
C GLY A 48 -15.47 -7.94 12.31
N PRO A 49 -15.95 -7.00 13.14
CA PRO A 49 -16.50 -5.72 12.67
C PRO A 49 -15.45 -4.84 11.96
N ARG A 50 -14.17 -4.99 12.34
CA ARG A 50 -13.02 -4.34 11.69
C ARG A 50 -12.19 -5.31 10.84
N ALA A 51 -12.75 -6.46 10.47
CA ALA A 51 -12.03 -7.43 9.67
C ALA A 51 -11.82 -6.90 8.23
N ALA A 52 -10.69 -7.25 7.60
CA ALA A 52 -10.32 -6.77 6.26
C ALA A 52 -11.41 -7.04 5.18
N HIS A 53 -12.13 -8.14 5.31
CA HIS A 53 -13.23 -8.48 4.41
C HIS A 53 -14.54 -7.74 4.71
N GLN A 54 -14.73 -7.23 5.93
CA GLN A 54 -15.97 -6.58 6.37
C GLN A 54 -15.89 -5.06 6.41
N CYS A 55 -14.72 -4.50 6.73
CA CYS A 55 -14.52 -3.07 6.97
C CYS A 55 -13.76 -2.41 5.83
N ALA A 56 -14.39 -1.41 5.20
CA ALA A 56 -13.78 -0.63 4.11
C ALA A 56 -12.55 0.15 4.59
N GLU A 57 -12.65 0.80 5.75
CA GLU A 57 -11.56 1.57 6.37
C GLU A 57 -10.32 0.71 6.59
N THR A 58 -10.46 -0.46 7.22
CA THR A 58 -9.33 -1.39 7.40
C THR A 58 -8.73 -1.85 6.06
N ARG A 59 -9.57 -2.06 5.04
CA ARG A 59 -9.08 -2.46 3.72
C ARG A 59 -8.29 -1.32 3.05
N ASP A 60 -8.74 -0.09 3.21
CA ASP A 60 -8.07 1.10 2.69
C ASP A 60 -6.75 1.37 3.42
N GLU A 61 -6.71 1.20 4.75
CA GLU A 61 -5.46 1.23 5.54
C GLU A 61 -4.45 0.17 5.05
N LEU A 62 -4.90 -1.07 4.81
CA LEU A 62 -4.05 -2.13 4.28
C LEU A 62 -3.54 -1.79 2.87
N HIS A 63 -4.38 -1.23 2.00
CA HIS A 63 -3.95 -0.80 0.66
C HIS A 63 -2.94 0.35 0.71
N ARG A 64 -3.16 1.37 1.56
CA ARG A 64 -2.20 2.47 1.79
C ARG A 64 -0.86 1.92 2.26
N TYR A 65 -0.87 1.04 3.25
CA TYR A 65 0.33 0.34 3.72
C TYR A 65 1.03 -0.44 2.60
N GLY A 66 0.26 -1.23 1.83
CA GLY A 66 0.78 -2.03 0.73
C GLY A 66 1.41 -1.17 -0.38
N GLN A 67 0.81 -0.03 -0.70
CA GLN A 67 1.38 0.90 -1.67
C GLN A 67 2.69 1.51 -1.16
N LYS A 68 2.71 2.05 0.07
CA LYS A 68 3.94 2.61 0.67
C LYS A 68 5.07 1.57 0.67
N LYS A 69 4.78 0.35 1.11
CA LYS A 69 5.75 -0.76 1.10
C LYS A 69 6.27 -1.06 -0.31
N ALA A 70 5.37 -1.20 -1.29
CA ALA A 70 5.76 -1.49 -2.67
C ALA A 70 6.65 -0.38 -3.25
N MET A 71 6.27 0.88 -3.07
CA MET A 71 7.03 2.02 -3.58
C MET A 71 8.40 2.12 -2.92
N ARG A 72 8.49 1.97 -1.59
CA ARG A 72 9.79 1.95 -0.87
C ARG A 72 10.70 0.83 -1.34
N GLU A 73 10.19 -0.40 -1.41
CA GLU A 73 11.03 -1.57 -1.67
C GLU A 73 11.42 -1.73 -3.14
N GLN A 74 10.61 -1.20 -4.05
CA GLN A 74 10.86 -1.31 -5.49
C GLN A 74 11.43 -0.02 -6.09
N GLY A 75 11.44 1.09 -5.34
CA GLY A 75 11.79 2.41 -5.86
C GLY A 75 10.83 2.86 -6.97
N TRP A 76 9.54 2.56 -6.82
CA TRP A 76 8.51 2.85 -7.83
C TRP A 76 7.80 4.16 -7.61
N SER A 77 7.62 4.88 -8.71
CA SER A 77 6.65 5.98 -8.85
C SER A 77 5.21 5.57 -8.66
N VAL A 78 4.36 6.57 -8.39
CA VAL A 78 2.89 6.38 -8.36
C VAL A 78 2.42 5.77 -9.67
N ASP A 79 2.94 6.24 -10.80
CA ASP A 79 2.62 5.69 -12.12
C ASP A 79 3.04 4.23 -12.27
N GLU A 80 4.22 3.85 -11.78
CA GLU A 80 4.67 2.46 -11.80
C GLU A 80 3.82 1.57 -10.90
N PHE A 81 3.48 2.05 -9.71
CA PHE A 81 2.56 1.36 -8.82
C PHE A 81 1.17 1.18 -9.47
N VAL A 82 0.61 2.24 -10.05
CA VAL A 82 -0.69 2.22 -10.75
C VAL A 82 -0.65 1.26 -11.93
N ARG A 83 0.43 1.21 -12.71
CA ARG A 83 0.61 0.20 -13.78
C ARG A 83 0.55 -1.23 -13.24
N GLN A 84 0.98 -1.47 -12.01
CA GLN A 84 0.95 -2.79 -11.40
C GLN A 84 -0.37 -3.13 -10.70
N PHE A 85 -0.99 -2.19 -9.99
CA PHE A 85 -2.11 -2.44 -9.08
C PHE A 85 -3.40 -1.69 -9.44
N GLY A 86 -3.37 -0.84 -10.46
CA GLY A 86 -4.53 -0.28 -11.14
C GLY A 86 -5.00 1.09 -10.62
N LYS A 87 -4.64 1.49 -9.41
CA LYS A 87 -4.97 2.83 -8.86
C LYS A 87 -4.03 3.24 -7.74
N ASN A 88 -3.99 4.54 -7.48
CA ASN A 88 -3.33 5.14 -6.31
C ASN A 88 -4.27 5.09 -5.09
N TYR A 89 -3.71 4.82 -3.91
CA TYR A 89 -4.39 4.78 -2.61
C TYR A 89 -3.87 5.85 -1.64
N LEU A 90 -2.81 6.59 -1.99
CA LEU A 90 -2.19 7.60 -1.15
C LEU A 90 -2.67 9.01 -1.52
N ASP A 91 -2.85 9.85 -0.50
CA ASP A 91 -3.09 11.29 -0.70
C ASP A 91 -1.76 12.06 -0.93
N GLU A 92 -1.86 13.35 -1.26
CA GLU A 92 -0.69 14.19 -1.58
C GLU A 92 0.28 14.32 -0.41
N ASP A 93 -0.24 14.40 0.82
CA ASP A 93 0.59 14.54 2.01
C ASP A 93 1.33 13.23 2.31
N GLU A 94 0.65 12.08 2.17
CA GLU A 94 1.29 10.77 2.30
C GLU A 94 2.37 10.48 1.26
N LEU A 95 2.18 10.99 0.03
CA LEU A 95 3.19 10.85 -1.02
C LEU A 95 4.42 11.69 -0.72
N ARG A 96 4.21 12.95 -0.27
CA ARG A 96 5.31 13.83 0.13
C ARG A 96 6.12 13.23 1.28
N GLU A 97 5.46 12.72 2.31
CA GLU A 97 6.13 12.04 3.44
C GLU A 97 6.97 10.84 2.96
N LEU A 98 6.47 10.09 1.98
CA LEU A 98 7.16 8.92 1.43
C LEU A 98 8.41 9.32 0.62
N GLU A 99 8.32 10.39 -0.17
CA GLU A 99 9.42 10.93 -0.96
C GLU A 99 10.55 11.44 -0.06
N GLU A 100 10.19 12.19 0.99
CA GLU A 100 11.12 12.69 2.00
C GLU A 100 11.84 11.54 2.74
N GLU A 101 11.12 10.48 3.11
CA GLU A 101 11.69 9.31 3.79
C GLU A 101 12.62 8.50 2.88
N THR A 102 12.26 8.36 1.61
CA THR A 102 13.03 7.53 0.65
C THR A 102 14.21 8.26 0.03
N GLY A 103 14.29 9.58 0.18
CA GLY A 103 15.33 10.42 -0.44
C GLY A 103 15.27 10.36 -1.96
N ALA A 104 14.08 10.14 -2.53
CA ALA A 104 13.89 10.10 -3.97
C ALA A 104 14.01 11.52 -4.53
N GLU A 105 14.94 11.73 -5.47
CA GLU A 105 15.08 13.02 -6.15
C GLU A 105 13.79 13.34 -6.94
N PRO A 106 13.31 14.60 -6.89
CA PRO A 106 11.97 14.99 -7.38
C PRO A 106 11.75 14.80 -8.90
N GLU A 107 12.77 14.42 -9.67
CA GLU A 107 12.64 14.20 -11.12
C GLU A 107 12.12 12.79 -11.50
N GLN A 108 12.00 11.85 -10.57
CA GLN A 108 11.70 10.45 -10.89
C GLN A 108 10.22 10.04 -10.74
N TYR A 109 9.34 10.94 -10.26
CA TYR A 109 8.00 10.56 -9.76
C TYR A 109 6.81 11.33 -10.34
N GLY A 110 7.00 12.17 -11.36
CA GLY A 110 5.88 12.79 -12.06
C GLY A 110 6.29 14.02 -12.83
N ALA A 111 6.46 13.86 -14.14
CA ALA A 111 6.50 14.99 -15.06
C ALA A 111 5.10 15.62 -15.17
N PHE A 112 4.70 16.40 -14.18
CA PHE A 112 3.79 17.52 -14.40
C PHE A 112 4.66 18.78 -14.41
N PHE A 113 5.30 19.04 -15.55
CA PHE A 113 5.85 20.35 -15.83
C PHE A 113 4.70 21.36 -15.77
N ILE A 114 4.52 22.03 -14.63
CA ILE A 114 4.02 23.40 -14.69
C ILE A 114 5.14 24.16 -15.39
N LEU A 115 5.01 24.33 -16.71
CA LEU A 115 5.68 25.38 -17.44
C LEU A 115 5.20 26.70 -16.82
N ASP A 116 5.87 27.15 -15.77
CA ASP A 116 5.62 28.48 -15.26
C ASP A 116 6.12 29.45 -16.33
N ALA A 117 5.16 30.18 -16.89
CA ALA A 117 5.29 30.99 -18.08
C ALA A 117 6.04 32.30 -17.80
N ALA A 118 7.32 32.20 -17.43
CA ALA A 118 8.14 33.36 -17.09
C ALA A 118 9.55 33.30 -17.69
N ALA A 119 9.67 32.97 -18.98
CA ALA A 119 10.87 33.31 -19.76
C ALA A 119 10.61 33.23 -21.28
N LEU A 120 9.88 34.22 -21.81
CA LEU A 120 10.05 34.59 -23.22
C LEU A 120 10.76 35.96 -23.25
N PRO A 121 12.06 36.03 -23.62
CA PRO A 121 12.61 37.29 -24.09
C PRO A 121 12.00 37.60 -25.46
N TYR A 122 11.46 38.81 -25.59
CA TYR A 122 11.06 39.39 -26.87
C TYR A 122 12.25 39.54 -27.81
#